data_AF-A0A924WT03-F1
#
_entry.id   AF-A0A924WT03-F1
#
_cell.length_a   1.000
_cell.length_b   1.000
_cell.length_c   1.000
_cell.angle_alpha   90.00
_cell.angle_beta   90.00
_cell.angle_gamma   90.00
#
_symmetry.space_group_name_H-M   'P 1'
#
loop_
_entity.id
_entity.type
_entity.pdbx_description
1 polymer ?
#
loop_
_entity_poly.entity_id
_entity_poly.type
_entity_poly.pdbx_seq_one_letter_code
_entity_poly.pdbx_strand_id
1 'polypeptide(L)'
;MSLDALRRVAMPGGEVPLMPGELFFGHAPARLATLLGACVSVTLWHEGTHTGGICHFVVPGRPQRRTHRDGRFGDEALEMLAAALARAGLHLGDCQIKLFGGGGGG
;
A
#
# COMPACT_ATOMS: atom_id res chain seq x y z
N MET A 1 -13.98 9.40 1.08
CA MET A 1 -12.54 9.24 1.32
C MET A 1 -11.91 10.56 0.89
N SER A 2 -11.70 11.48 1.84
CA SER A 2 -11.26 12.85 1.56
C SER A 2 -9.89 12.83 0.86
N LEU A 3 -9.70 13.76 -0.07
CA LEU A 3 -8.43 14.05 -0.75
C LEU A 3 -7.29 14.44 0.22
N ASP A 4 -7.58 14.65 1.51
CA ASP A 4 -6.60 15.05 2.53
C ASP A 4 -5.66 13.94 3.00
N ALA A 5 -6.02 12.66 2.81
CA ALA A 5 -5.11 11.55 3.17
C ALA A 5 -3.94 11.38 2.18
N LEU A 6 -3.94 12.11 1.06
CA LEU A 6 -3.04 11.90 -0.07
C LEU A 6 -1.84 12.85 -0.16
N ARG A 7 -1.61 13.73 0.83
CA ARG A 7 -0.43 14.63 0.81
C ARG A 7 0.24 14.78 2.17
N ARG A 8 0.82 13.70 2.69
CA ARG A 8 2.02 13.82 3.52
C ARG A 8 3.22 13.94 2.59
N VAL A 9 3.64 15.17 2.34
CA VAL A 9 4.85 15.45 1.55
C VAL A 9 6.05 15.27 2.48
N ALA A 10 6.86 14.24 2.24
CA ALA A 10 8.17 14.16 2.85
C ALA A 10 9.03 15.35 2.39
N MET A 11 9.83 15.92 3.29
CA MET A 11 10.85 16.91 2.92
C MET A 11 11.80 16.33 1.86
N PRO A 12 12.52 17.15 1.07
CA PRO A 12 13.53 16.65 0.15
C PRO A 12 14.51 15.70 0.88
N GLY A 13 14.54 14.42 0.46
CA GLY A 13 15.33 13.37 1.11
C GLY A 13 14.65 12.64 2.28
N GLY A 14 13.45 13.04 2.69
CA GLY A 14 12.68 12.44 3.79
C GLY A 14 11.87 11.20 3.39
N GLU A 15 11.40 10.47 4.40
CA GLU A 15 10.51 9.31 4.26
C GLU A 15 9.06 9.67 4.55
N VAL A 16 8.12 9.10 3.79
CA VAL A 16 6.69 9.15 4.07
C VAL A 16 6.34 7.93 4.93
N PRO A 17 6.02 8.13 6.22
CA PRO A 17 5.60 7.02 7.07
C PRO A 17 4.18 6.58 6.70
N LEU A 18 3.98 5.28 6.56
CA LEU A 18 2.67 4.65 6.45
C LEU A 18 2.24 4.04 7.77
N MET A 19 1.04 4.40 8.21
CA MET A 19 0.36 3.84 9.37
C MET A 19 -0.48 2.61 8.99
N PRO A 20 -0.86 1.75 9.95
CA PRO A 20 -1.80 0.67 9.69
C PRO A 20 -3.12 1.17 9.07
N GLY A 21 -3.54 0.53 7.99
CA GLY A 21 -4.69 0.91 7.18
C GLY A 21 -4.40 1.89 6.05
N GLU A 22 -3.19 2.45 5.98
CA GLU A 22 -2.80 3.38 4.93
C GLU A 22 -2.22 2.67 3.71
N LEU A 23 -2.33 3.35 2.58
CA LEU A 23 -1.76 2.97 1.30
C LEU A 23 -1.17 4.20 0.62
N PHE A 24 -0.08 3.99 -0.11
CA PHE A 24 0.50 4.96 -1.01
C PHE A 24 0.65 4.36 -2.41
N PHE A 25 0.41 5.16 -3.45
CA PHE A 25 0.74 4.80 -4.82
C PHE A 25 1.26 6.05 -5.55
N GLY A 26 2.37 5.94 -6.26
CA GLY A 26 3.02 7.06 -6.91
C GLY A 26 4.27 6.68 -7.71
N HIS A 27 5.03 7.70 -8.09
CA HIS A 27 6.24 7.57 -8.92
C HIS A 27 7.49 7.85 -8.07
N ALA A 28 8.62 7.28 -8.47
CA ALA A 28 9.90 7.71 -7.92
C ALA A 28 10.25 9.17 -8.32
N PRO A 29 11.02 9.88 -7.49
CA PRO A 29 11.57 9.44 -6.21
C PRO A 29 10.53 9.58 -5.07
N ALA A 30 10.25 8.49 -4.38
CA ALA A 30 9.50 8.46 -3.13
C ALA A 30 10.14 7.45 -2.19
N ARG A 31 10.39 7.83 -0.93
CA ARG A 31 10.87 6.91 0.10
C ARG A 31 9.73 6.65 1.07
N LEU A 32 9.31 5.40 1.17
CA LEU A 32 8.17 5.00 1.99
C LEU A 32 8.69 4.09 3.09
N ALA A 33 8.22 4.33 4.31
CA ALA A 33 8.62 3.55 5.47
C ALA A 33 7.39 3.13 6.26
N THR A 34 7.45 1.94 6.84
CA THR A 34 6.42 1.47 7.76
C THR A 34 7.01 0.50 8.76
N LEU A 35 6.50 0.53 10.00
CA LEU A 35 6.92 -0.38 11.06
C LEU A 35 5.94 -1.56 11.10
N LEU A 36 6.47 -2.78 11.02
CA LEU A 36 5.67 -4.00 11.00
C LEU A 36 5.92 -4.85 12.25
N GLY A 37 4.82 -5.25 12.90
CA GLY A 37 4.77 -6.34 13.87
C GLY A 37 3.95 -7.49 13.29
N ALA A 38 2.80 -7.78 13.90
CA ALA A 38 1.82 -8.75 13.39
C ALA A 38 1.13 -8.30 12.09
N CYS A 39 1.13 -6.99 11.80
CA CYS A 39 0.59 -6.46 10.55
C CYS A 39 1.43 -6.87 9.34
N VAL A 40 0.86 -6.70 8.15
CA VAL A 40 1.49 -7.09 6.89
C VAL A 40 1.51 -5.90 5.94
N SER A 41 2.59 -5.78 5.19
CA SER A 41 2.69 -4.84 4.08
C SER A 41 3.01 -5.52 2.77
N VAL A 42 2.37 -5.05 1.70
CA VAL A 42 2.66 -5.46 0.32
C VAL A 42 3.12 -4.24 -0.46
N THR A 43 4.22 -4.39 -1.18
CA THR A 43 4.70 -3.41 -2.14
C THR A 43 4.54 -3.94 -3.56
N LEU A 44 4.23 -3.04 -4.50
CA LEU A 44 4.33 -3.29 -5.94
C LEU A 44 5.19 -2.23 -6.62
N TRP A 45 5.95 -2.66 -7.62
CA TRP A 45 6.89 -1.80 -8.32
C TRP A 45 6.99 -2.21 -9.80
N HIS A 46 6.67 -1.26 -10.68
CA HIS A 46 6.87 -1.40 -12.12
C HIS A 46 8.16 -0.68 -12.51
N GLU A 47 9.16 -1.45 -12.98
CA GLU A 47 10.49 -0.92 -13.29
C GLU A 47 10.46 0.05 -14.47
N GLY A 48 9.71 -0.26 -15.53
CA GLY A 48 9.74 0.53 -16.77
C GLY A 48 9.23 1.97 -16.62
N THR A 49 8.31 2.21 -15.68
CA THR A 49 7.75 3.57 -15.42
C THR A 49 8.19 4.13 -14.08
N HIS A 50 9.03 3.42 -13.33
CA HIS A 50 9.41 3.76 -11.96
C HIS A 50 8.20 4.15 -11.08
N THR A 51 7.11 3.38 -11.19
CA THR A 51 5.84 3.62 -10.51
C THR A 51 5.52 2.45 -9.61
N GLY A 52 4.97 2.71 -8.44
CA GLY A 52 4.61 1.65 -7.52
C GLY A 52 3.79 2.14 -6.35
N GLY A 53 3.64 1.26 -5.38
CA GLY A 53 2.86 1.53 -4.20
C GLY A 53 3.06 0.50 -3.12
N ILE A 54 2.46 0.79 -1.98
CA ILE A 54 2.56 0.02 -0.75
C ILE A 54 1.22 0.11 -0.03
N CYS A 55 0.76 -1.00 0.56
CA CYS A 55 -0.32 -0.99 1.54
C CYS A 55 0.17 -1.59 2.86
N HIS A 56 -0.38 -1.12 3.98
CA HIS A 56 -0.15 -1.69 5.32
C HIS A 56 -1.50 -2.12 5.90
N PHE A 57 -1.79 -3.42 5.92
CA PHE A 57 -3.03 -3.96 6.46
C PHE A 57 -2.82 -4.74 7.77
N VAL A 58 -3.88 -4.84 8.57
CA VAL A 58 -3.84 -5.38 9.94
C VAL A 58 -4.32 -6.82 9.98
N VAL A 59 -5.36 -7.14 9.21
CA VAL A 59 -5.98 -8.46 9.16
C VAL A 59 -6.27 -8.86 7.72
N PRO A 60 -6.36 -10.17 7.39
CA PRO A 60 -6.55 -10.61 6.01
C PRO A 60 -7.87 -10.15 5.36
N GLY A 61 -8.94 -10.02 6.16
CA GLY A 61 -10.28 -9.68 5.67
C GLY A 61 -11.27 -9.45 6.82
N ARG A 62 -12.53 -9.19 6.49
CA ARG A 62 -13.63 -9.07 7.47
C ARG A 62 -14.83 -9.96 7.11
N PRO A 63 -15.63 -10.39 8.10
CA PRO A 63 -16.76 -11.30 7.85
C PRO A 63 -17.80 -10.78 6.86
N GLN A 64 -18.02 -9.46 6.84
CA GLN A 64 -18.98 -8.82 5.95
C GLN A 64 -18.31 -7.69 5.18
N ARG A 65 -18.30 -7.82 3.86
CA ARG A 65 -17.80 -6.77 2.96
C ARG A 65 -18.75 -5.58 2.99
N ARG A 66 -18.19 -4.37 3.09
CA ARG A 66 -18.98 -3.13 3.05
C ARG A 66 -18.82 -2.45 1.70
N THR A 67 -19.70 -1.49 1.42
CA THR A 67 -19.65 -0.67 0.20
C THR A 67 -18.34 0.11 0.07
N HIS A 68 -17.82 0.60 1.19
CA HIS A 68 -16.53 1.27 1.25
C HIS A 68 -15.42 0.30 1.64
N ARG A 69 -14.39 0.28 0.80
CA ARG A 69 -13.12 -0.40 1.07
C ARG A 69 -12.37 0.29 2.21
N ASP A 70 -11.66 -0.51 3.01
CA ASP A 70 -10.89 -0.07 4.16
C ASP A 70 -9.53 -0.78 4.16
N GLY A 71 -8.44 0.00 4.11
CA GLY A 71 -7.09 -0.52 3.95
C GLY A 71 -6.57 -1.36 5.12
N ARG A 72 -7.31 -1.45 6.23
CA ARG A 72 -6.97 -2.35 7.35
C ARG A 72 -7.21 -3.83 7.03
N PHE A 73 -8.04 -4.12 6.03
CA PHE A 73 -8.36 -5.48 5.57
C PHE A 73 -7.54 -5.79 4.31
N GLY A 74 -6.77 -6.88 4.32
CA GLY A 74 -5.80 -7.20 3.28
C GLY A 74 -6.41 -7.40 1.90
N ASP A 75 -7.53 -8.10 1.83
CA ASP A 75 -8.33 -8.25 0.61
C ASP A 75 -8.73 -6.91 -0.01
N GLU A 76 -9.27 -5.99 0.79
CA GLU A 76 -9.70 -4.66 0.35
C GLU A 76 -8.51 -3.74 0.03
N ALA A 77 -7.42 -3.82 0.81
CA ALA A 77 -6.20 -3.05 0.58
C ALA A 77 -5.51 -3.43 -0.75
N LEU A 78 -5.44 -4.73 -1.04
CA LEU A 78 -4.90 -5.25 -2.31
C LEU A 78 -5.77 -4.85 -3.50
N GLU A 79 -7.10 -4.91 -3.36
CA GLU A 79 -8.02 -4.39 -4.40
C GLU A 79 -7.79 -2.88 -4.66
N MET A 80 -7.61 -2.08 -3.60
CA MET A 80 -7.35 -0.65 -3.73
C MET A 80 -6.03 -0.37 -4.44
N LEU A 81 -4.99 -1.14 -4.11
CA LEU A 81 -3.65 -1.02 -4.69
C LEU A 81 -3.63 -1.47 -6.16
N ALA A 82 -4.26 -2.59 -6.49
CA ALA A 82 -4.43 -3.05 -7.87
C ALA A 82 -5.26 -2.06 -8.71
N ALA A 83 -6.31 -1.46 -8.13
CA ALA A 83 -7.08 -0.43 -8.82
C ALA A 83 -6.26 0.84 -9.08
N ALA A 84 -5.34 1.21 -8.18
CA ALA A 84 -4.42 2.33 -8.41
C ALA A 84 -3.44 2.03 -9.55
N LEU A 85 -2.87 0.83 -9.58
CA LEU A 85 -2.01 0.35 -10.66
C LEU A 85 -2.73 0.37 -12.02
N ALA A 86 -3.95 -0.18 -12.07
CA ALA A 86 -4.75 -0.19 -13.29
C ALA A 86 -5.10 1.22 -13.78
N ARG A 87 -5.39 2.16 -12.86
CA ARG A 87 -5.60 3.58 -13.22
C ARG A 87 -4.35 4.25 -13.80
N ALA A 88 -3.16 3.73 -13.48
CA ALA A 88 -1.91 4.16 -14.09
C ALA A 88 -1.63 3.47 -15.44
N GLY A 89 -2.53 2.61 -15.93
CA GLY A 89 -2.36 1.87 -17.18
C GLY A 89 -1.36 0.72 -17.09
N LEU A 90 -1.05 0.25 -15.87
CA LEU A 90 -0.05 -0.78 -15.63
C LEU A 90 -0.71 -2.12 -15.28
N HIS A 91 -0.05 -3.21 -15.66
CA HIS A 91 -0.51 -4.56 -15.39
C HIS A 91 0.26 -5.15 -14.19
N LEU A 92 -0.46 -5.82 -13.29
CA LEU A 92 0.14 -6.42 -12.10
C LEU A 92 1.23 -7.46 -12.43
N GLY A 93 1.08 -8.17 -13.55
CA GLY A 93 2.06 -9.16 -14.02
C GLY A 93 3.41 -8.57 -14.40
N ASP A 94 3.48 -7.26 -14.66
CA ASP A 94 4.72 -6.55 -14.99
C ASP A 94 5.38 -5.92 -13.75
N CYS A 95 4.78 -6.11 -12.57
CA CYS A 95 5.29 -5.56 -11.32
C CYS A 95 6.10 -6.58 -10.52
N GLN A 96 7.19 -6.11 -9.93
CA GLN A 96 7.79 -6.78 -8.78
C GLN A 96 6.89 -6.58 -7.57
N ILE A 97 6.54 -7.68 -6.90
CA ILE A 97 5.71 -7.68 -5.70
C ILE A 97 6.53 -8.22 -4.54
N LYS A 98 6.45 -7.56 -3.38
CA LYS A 98 7.10 -8.02 -2.14
C LYS A 98 6.11 -7.95 -0.99
N LEU A 99 6.22 -8.92 -0.08
CA LEU A 99 5.39 -9.08 1.11
C LEU A 99 6.29 -9.04 2.34
N PHE A 100 5.89 -8.31 3.37
CA PHE A 100 6.65 -8.13 4.61
C PHE A 100 5.72 -8.21 5.82
N GLY A 101 6.25 -8.61 6.98
CA GLY A 101 5.50 -8.65 8.24
C GLY A 101 4.78 -9.98 8.47
N GLY A 102 3.69 -9.96 9.25
CA GLY A 102 2.98 -11.17 9.69
C GLY A 102 3.69 -11.92 10.81
N GLY A 103 4.68 -11.30 11.46
CA GLY A 103 5.42 -11.87 12.57
C GLY A 103 4.62 -11.73 13.87
N GLY A 104 4.09 -12.84 14.37
CA GLY A 104 3.60 -12.96 15.74
C GLY A 104 4.57 -13.82 16.54
N GLY A 105 5.33 -13.20 17.45
CA GLY A 105 6.01 -13.92 18.51
C GLY A 105 4.96 -14.40 19.51
N GLY A 106 4.94 -15.71 19.77
CA GLY A 106 4.65 -16.22 21.11
C GLY A 106 5.83 -15.95 22.04
#